data_AF-A0A8B9SJ28-F1
#
_entry.id   AF-A0A8B9SJ28-F1
#
_cell.length_a   1.000
_cell.length_b   1.000
_cell.length_c   1.000
_cell.angle_alpha   90.00
_cell.angle_beta   90.00
_cell.angle_gamma   90.00
#
_symmetry.space_group_name_H-M   'P 1'
#
loop_
_entity.id
_entity.type
_entity.pdbx_description
1 polymer ?
#
loop_
_entity_poly.entity_id
_entity_poly.type
_entity_poly.pdbx_seq_one_letter_code
_entity_poly.pdbx_strand_id
1 'polypeptide(L)'
;CPPRAGGLRPRPPSPTATAARPACCPCCREKEPVRYANLMYDPRVVRGNTYALQCTHLDLFEIQRQREARRKALARKRAKEQVQLTPEPVEGREHVHVQTELYLEEISDRTIEVDTECQTDAFLDRPPTPFFIPAKTGRDVATQIEEGELFDFDIEVEPILEVLVGKTMEQALLEVMEEEELAQLWAHQRVQRLEEQDRRYREEKERRKLQHIQMLQKQKETTEKIAAWAFAKRYLTDLIPSVFSNLRESGFFYDPIERDIETEFLPWLMTEVEETLEKKVLGRMMLDCKLPNPGI
;
A
#
# COMPACT_ATOMS: atom_id res chain seq x y z
N CYS A 1 1.45 48.05 62.30
CA CYS A 1 2.27 47.69 63.48
C CYS A 1 2.70 46.23 63.36
N PRO A 2 3.98 45.92 63.67
CA PRO A 2 4.60 44.59 63.57
C PRO A 2 4.41 43.84 64.92
N PRO A 3 5.28 42.88 65.37
CA PRO A 3 5.75 41.60 64.83
C PRO A 3 5.70 40.46 65.92
N ARG A 4 6.50 39.38 65.71
CA ARG A 4 7.18 38.49 66.72
C ARG A 4 6.39 37.29 67.26
N ALA A 5 6.99 36.13 67.59
CA ALA A 5 8.35 35.59 67.50
C ALA A 5 8.37 34.11 67.95
N GLY A 6 9.46 33.38 67.60
CA GLY A 6 10.03 32.21 68.32
C GLY A 6 9.42 30.85 67.94
N GLY A 7 10.16 29.87 67.39
CA GLY A 7 11.31 29.12 67.94
C GLY A 7 10.78 27.83 68.63
N LEU A 8 11.28 26.60 68.53
CA LEU A 8 12.58 25.99 68.23
C LEU A 8 12.40 24.47 67.95
N ARG A 9 13.22 23.93 67.04
CA ARG A 9 13.94 22.62 67.01
C ARG A 9 13.19 21.25 67.07
N PRO A 10 13.51 20.31 66.15
CA PRO A 10 13.32 18.86 66.34
C PRO A 10 14.63 18.11 66.70
N ARG A 11 14.47 16.94 67.33
CA ARG A 11 15.48 15.92 67.68
C ARG A 11 15.17 14.58 66.94
N PRO A 12 16.11 13.61 66.86
CA PRO A 12 16.43 12.87 65.63
C PRO A 12 15.80 11.47 65.51
N PRO A 13 15.91 10.79 64.34
CA PRO A 13 15.66 9.37 64.20
C PRO A 13 16.94 8.51 64.12
N SER A 14 16.82 7.24 64.52
CA SER A 14 17.77 6.14 64.30
C SER A 14 17.08 4.95 63.59
N PRO A 15 17.85 4.02 62.97
CA PRO A 15 17.46 3.34 61.73
C PRO A 15 17.27 1.81 61.85
N THR A 16 16.64 1.16 60.86
CA THR A 16 16.78 -0.27 60.52
C THR A 16 16.31 -0.47 59.06
N ALA A 17 17.13 -0.90 58.10
CA ALA A 17 17.73 -2.23 57.85
C ALA A 17 16.99 -3.00 56.72
N THR A 18 17.60 -2.91 55.53
CA THR A 18 17.91 -3.93 54.51
C THR A 18 17.16 -5.27 54.44
N ALA A 19 16.65 -5.61 53.24
CA ALA A 19 16.64 -6.97 52.65
C ALA A 19 16.36 -6.86 51.13
N ALA A 20 17.34 -7.15 50.27
CA ALA A 20 17.60 -8.42 49.57
C ALA A 20 16.77 -8.62 48.27
N ARG A 21 17.48 -8.68 47.13
CA ARG A 21 17.00 -9.05 45.78
C ARG A 21 17.33 -10.53 45.49
N PRO A 22 16.58 -11.18 44.59
CA PRO A 22 17.12 -11.60 43.29
C PRO A 22 16.06 -11.42 42.17
N ALA A 23 16.22 -11.68 40.88
CA ALA A 23 17.30 -11.79 39.89
C ALA A 23 16.58 -11.64 38.53
N CYS A 24 17.03 -10.80 37.60
CA CYS A 24 16.35 -10.63 36.30
C CYS A 24 17.34 -10.56 35.12
N CYS A 25 16.91 -11.20 34.03
CA CYS A 25 17.61 -11.51 32.78
C CYS A 25 18.24 -10.26 32.11
N PRO A 26 19.41 -10.38 31.45
CA PRO A 26 20.18 -9.24 30.99
C PRO A 26 19.90 -8.92 29.52
N CYS A 27 18.93 -8.05 29.25
CA CYS A 27 18.80 -7.34 27.97
C CYS A 27 17.89 -6.13 28.21
N CYS A 28 18.44 -4.99 28.64
CA CYS A 28 17.90 -3.61 28.56
C CYS A 28 18.65 -2.75 29.61
N ARG A 29 19.72 -2.05 29.19
CA ARG A 29 20.38 -1.01 30.00
C ARG A 29 20.05 0.35 29.39
N GLU A 30 19.09 1.04 30.00
CA GLU A 30 19.00 2.50 29.96
C GLU A 30 18.63 2.99 31.35
N LYS A 31 19.36 4.01 31.85
CA LYS A 31 18.94 5.05 32.81
C LYS A 31 20.14 5.95 33.15
N GLU A 32 20.20 7.11 32.51
CA GLU A 32 19.93 8.45 33.08
C GLU A 32 20.29 8.76 34.57
N PRO A 33 20.44 10.06 34.95
CA PRO A 33 21.72 10.76 35.06
C PRO A 33 22.12 11.13 36.51
N VAL A 34 23.41 11.49 36.65
CA VAL A 34 24.14 11.72 37.90
C VAL A 34 23.79 13.08 38.53
N ARG A 35 23.41 13.07 39.82
CA ARG A 35 23.25 14.27 40.66
C ARG A 35 24.61 14.75 41.20
N TYR A 36 24.93 16.03 40.98
CA TYR A 36 26.12 16.69 41.51
C TYR A 36 26.05 16.91 43.04
N ALA A 37 27.19 16.74 43.74
CA ALA A 37 27.36 17.04 45.16
C ALA A 37 28.58 17.96 45.38
N ASN A 38 28.44 18.92 46.31
CA ASN A 38 29.39 20.02 46.55
C ASN A 38 30.72 19.55 47.17
N LEU A 39 31.86 19.96 46.57
CA LEU A 39 33.24 19.64 46.97
C LEU A 39 33.66 20.09 48.39
N MET A 40 32.85 20.92 49.06
CA MET A 40 33.10 21.35 50.45
C MET A 40 32.96 20.21 51.47
N TYR A 41 32.24 19.14 51.14
CA TYR A 41 32.01 18.00 52.03
C TYR A 41 32.68 16.71 51.55
N ASP A 42 33.64 16.81 50.62
CA ASP A 42 34.39 15.66 50.13
C ASP A 42 35.44 15.23 51.17
N PRO A 43 35.37 13.98 51.69
CA PRO A 43 36.31 13.44 52.68
C PRO A 43 37.76 13.32 52.16
N ARG A 44 38.03 13.64 50.89
CA ARG A 44 39.38 13.64 50.30
C ARG A 44 40.11 14.98 50.43
N VAL A 45 39.45 16.03 50.92
CA VAL A 45 40.05 17.38 51.06
C VAL A 45 40.53 17.61 52.50
N VAL A 46 41.85 17.50 52.74
CA VAL A 46 42.46 17.74 54.06
C VAL A 46 42.61 19.24 54.32
N ARG A 47 42.16 19.69 55.49
CA ARG A 47 42.17 21.11 55.89
C ARG A 47 42.99 21.28 57.18
N GLY A 48 44.17 21.90 57.08
CA GLY A 48 45.02 22.26 58.23
C GLY A 48 46.44 21.67 58.20
N ASN A 49 47.37 22.29 58.93
CA ASN A 49 48.82 22.02 58.93
C ASN A 49 49.22 21.02 60.05
N THR A 50 50.09 20.05 59.77
CA THR A 50 50.29 18.83 60.59
C THR A 50 51.64 18.70 61.31
N TYR A 51 52.23 19.78 61.86
CA TYR A 51 53.39 19.65 62.75
C TYR A 51 53.43 20.70 63.87
N ALA A 52 52.91 20.38 65.06
CA ALA A 52 53.38 20.93 66.35
C ALA A 52 52.60 20.30 67.53
N LEU A 53 53.29 19.51 68.36
CA LEU A 53 53.13 19.30 69.83
C LEU A 53 53.84 17.97 70.19
N GLN A 54 55.16 17.98 70.36
CA GLN A 54 55.92 18.19 71.59
C GLN A 54 55.74 17.15 72.72
N CYS A 55 56.90 16.54 73.01
CA CYS A 55 57.30 15.64 74.07
C CYS A 55 57.10 16.19 75.50
N THR A 56 56.99 15.29 76.48
CA THR A 56 57.25 15.59 77.90
C THR A 56 58.01 14.46 78.59
N HIS A 57 59.33 14.60 78.72
CA HIS A 57 60.13 13.96 79.77
C HIS A 57 61.39 14.81 80.04
N LEU A 58 61.19 16.13 80.21
CA LEU A 58 62.22 17.17 80.13
C LEU A 58 62.72 17.71 81.48
N ASP A 59 62.37 17.15 82.63
CA ASP A 59 62.63 17.91 83.88
C ASP A 59 64.06 17.74 84.45
N LEU A 60 64.84 16.77 83.96
CA LEU A 60 66.25 16.62 84.37
C LEU A 60 67.21 17.46 83.51
N PHE A 61 66.81 17.81 82.29
CA PHE A 61 67.63 18.56 81.33
C PHE A 61 67.61 20.07 81.60
N GLU A 62 66.52 20.58 82.18
CA GLU A 62 66.31 22.03 82.40
C GLU A 62 67.24 22.62 83.46
N ILE A 63 67.63 21.84 84.47
CA ILE A 63 68.56 22.27 85.52
C ILE A 63 70.00 22.36 84.98
N GLN A 64 70.37 21.46 84.06
CA GLN A 64 71.68 21.47 83.39
C GLN A 64 71.77 22.62 82.37
N ARG A 65 70.68 22.90 81.66
CA ARG A 65 70.54 24.00 80.71
C ARG A 65 70.73 25.38 81.36
N GLN A 66 70.24 25.59 82.59
CA GLN A 66 70.44 26.87 83.28
C GLN A 66 71.89 27.14 83.68
N ARG A 67 72.65 26.11 84.08
CA ARG A 67 74.09 26.22 84.38
C ARG A 67 74.90 26.49 83.13
N GLU A 68 74.55 25.82 82.03
CA GLU A 68 75.19 26.01 80.73
C GLU A 68 74.90 27.40 80.12
N ALA A 69 73.67 27.90 80.27
CA ALA A 69 73.26 29.23 79.80
C ALA A 69 74.05 30.36 80.48
N ARG A 70 74.33 30.25 81.78
CA ARG A 70 75.19 31.21 82.50
C ARG A 70 76.63 31.20 81.98
N ARG A 71 77.20 30.02 81.70
CA ARG A 71 78.56 29.90 81.14
C ARG A 71 78.63 30.48 79.71
N LYS A 72 77.60 30.25 78.91
CA LYS A 72 77.49 30.72 77.52
C LYS A 72 77.29 32.24 77.44
N ALA A 73 76.58 32.85 78.38
CA ALA A 73 76.40 34.31 78.44
C ALA A 73 77.72 35.07 78.67
N LEU A 74 78.61 34.53 79.50
CA LEU A 74 79.94 35.11 79.74
C LEU A 74 80.87 34.98 78.52
N ALA A 75 80.84 33.84 77.82
CA ALA A 75 81.58 33.65 76.57
C ALA A 75 81.09 34.58 75.44
N ARG A 76 79.77 34.84 75.36
CA ARG A 76 79.18 35.72 74.35
C ARG A 76 79.53 37.20 74.54
N LYS A 77 79.79 37.63 75.79
CA LYS A 77 80.32 38.98 76.06
C LYS A 77 81.75 39.14 75.52
N ARG A 78 82.63 38.15 75.73
CA ARG A 78 84.01 38.16 75.20
C ARG A 78 84.07 38.03 73.68
N ALA A 79 83.16 37.26 73.07
CA ALA A 79 83.09 37.13 71.61
C ALA A 79 82.58 38.40 70.90
N LYS A 80 81.70 39.20 71.53
CA LYS A 80 81.24 40.49 70.96
C LYS A 80 82.36 41.54 70.90
N GLU A 81 83.37 41.46 71.76
CA GLU A 81 84.52 42.38 71.74
C GLU A 81 85.50 42.06 70.60
N GLN A 82 85.56 40.82 70.10
CA GLN A 82 86.40 40.44 68.96
C GLN A 82 85.76 40.68 67.57
N VAL A 83 84.43 40.84 67.49
CA VAL A 83 83.69 41.03 66.23
C VAL A 83 83.68 42.49 65.76
N GLN A 84 84.19 43.44 66.55
CA GLN A 84 84.28 44.86 66.15
C GLN A 84 85.40 45.17 65.13
N LEU A 85 86.19 44.17 64.69
CA LEU A 85 87.31 44.38 63.76
C LEU A 85 86.93 44.28 62.26
N THR A 86 85.64 44.21 61.93
CA THR A 86 85.16 44.18 60.54
C THR A 86 84.36 45.46 60.26
N PRO A 87 84.66 46.20 59.18
CA PRO A 87 83.93 47.43 58.86
C PRO A 87 82.44 47.16 58.60
N GLU A 88 81.57 48.11 58.95
CA GLU A 88 80.13 47.96 58.85
C GLU A 88 79.64 47.75 57.40
N PRO A 89 78.63 46.89 57.17
CA PRO A 89 78.05 46.68 55.85
C PRO A 89 77.41 47.97 55.31
N VAL A 90 77.51 48.19 54.00
CA VAL A 90 76.85 49.32 53.32
C VAL A 90 75.33 49.19 53.43
N GLU A 91 74.63 50.30 53.69
CA GLU A 91 73.19 50.32 53.95
C GLU A 91 72.40 49.55 52.88
N GLY A 92 71.66 48.53 53.33
CA GLY A 92 70.77 47.72 52.51
C GLY A 92 71.30 46.33 52.10
N ARG A 93 72.49 45.90 52.55
CA ARG A 93 73.00 44.53 52.32
C ARG A 93 73.56 43.90 53.60
N GLU A 94 73.30 42.61 53.79
CA GLU A 94 73.84 41.81 54.90
C GLU A 94 74.93 40.85 54.41
N HIS A 95 76.03 40.73 55.16
CA HIS A 95 77.07 39.74 54.89
C HIS A 95 76.73 38.39 55.54
N VAL A 96 76.91 37.29 54.79
CA VAL A 96 76.72 35.91 55.28
C VAL A 96 78.07 35.19 55.26
N HIS A 97 78.36 34.43 56.33
CA HIS A 97 79.61 33.71 56.50
C HIS A 97 79.51 32.29 55.94
N VAL A 98 80.48 31.87 55.12
CA VAL A 98 80.53 30.54 54.49
C VAL A 98 81.70 29.75 55.08
N GLN A 99 81.49 28.48 55.42
CA GLN A 99 82.52 27.60 55.98
C GLN A 99 83.53 27.21 54.89
N THR A 100 84.76 27.70 54.99
CA THR A 100 85.85 27.44 54.02
C THR A 100 86.99 26.60 54.59
N GLU A 101 86.75 25.81 55.64
CA GLU A 101 87.78 25.02 56.31
C GLU A 101 87.69 23.53 55.88
N LEU A 102 88.84 22.94 55.52
CA LEU A 102 88.98 21.51 55.20
C LEU A 102 88.98 20.69 56.48
N TYR A 103 88.00 19.79 56.65
CA TYR A 103 87.90 18.91 57.83
C TYR A 103 88.11 17.45 57.43
N LEU A 104 89.14 16.81 57.97
CA LEU A 104 89.41 15.36 57.84
C LEU A 104 89.58 14.77 59.25
N GLU A 105 88.78 13.76 59.57
CA GLU A 105 88.89 12.95 60.79
C GLU A 105 89.68 11.67 60.49
N GLU A 106 90.76 11.45 61.24
CA GLU A 106 91.60 10.25 61.11
C GLU A 106 91.19 9.20 62.16
N ILE A 107 90.58 8.10 61.70
CA ILE A 107 90.09 7.01 62.56
C ILE A 107 91.28 6.10 62.90
N SER A 108 91.68 6.05 64.18
CA SER A 108 92.93 5.41 64.65
C SER A 108 92.75 4.01 65.22
N ASP A 109 91.55 3.43 65.14
CA ASP A 109 91.29 2.06 65.61
C ASP A 109 91.41 1.08 64.44
N ARG A 110 92.43 0.23 64.46
CA ARG A 110 92.53 -0.91 63.53
C ARG A 110 91.52 -1.96 63.99
N THR A 111 90.41 -2.07 63.26
CA THR A 111 89.45 -3.17 63.40
C THR A 111 90.17 -4.50 63.18
N ILE A 112 89.95 -5.47 64.08
CA ILE A 112 90.45 -6.84 63.95
C ILE A 112 89.82 -7.42 62.68
N GLU A 113 90.63 -7.64 61.64
CA GLU A 113 90.20 -8.31 60.41
C GLU A 113 90.00 -9.79 60.73
N VAL A 114 88.75 -10.21 60.82
CA VAL A 114 88.37 -11.62 60.81
C VAL A 114 87.94 -11.93 59.39
N ASP A 115 88.76 -12.70 58.67
CA ASP A 115 88.39 -13.20 57.35
C ASP A 115 87.24 -14.21 57.51
N THR A 116 86.01 -13.73 57.33
CA THR A 116 84.86 -14.60 57.08
C THR A 116 84.74 -14.81 55.59
N GLU A 117 85.24 -15.95 55.10
CA GLU A 117 84.95 -16.42 53.76
C GLU A 117 83.48 -16.86 53.69
N CYS A 118 82.59 -15.96 53.27
CA CYS A 118 81.25 -16.35 52.88
C CYS A 118 81.34 -16.96 51.47
N GLN A 119 81.12 -18.27 51.37
CA GLN A 119 80.91 -18.95 50.09
C GLN A 119 79.70 -18.32 49.38
N THR A 120 79.94 -17.38 48.48
CA THR A 120 78.92 -16.82 47.60
C THR A 120 78.57 -17.88 46.55
N ASP A 121 77.34 -18.39 46.59
CA ASP A 121 76.83 -19.25 45.54
C ASP A 121 76.83 -18.48 44.20
N ALA A 122 77.51 -19.00 43.19
CA ALA A 122 77.91 -18.25 42.00
C ALA A 122 76.79 -18.08 40.96
N PHE A 123 75.52 -18.38 41.31
CA PHE A 123 74.41 -18.34 40.36
C PHE A 123 73.12 -17.78 40.99
N LEU A 124 73.04 -16.45 41.05
CA LEU A 124 71.76 -15.77 40.93
C LEU A 124 71.83 -14.87 39.70
N ASP A 125 71.10 -15.24 38.64
CA ASP A 125 70.98 -14.43 37.45
C ASP A 125 70.40 -13.06 37.82
N ARG A 126 71.12 -11.99 37.46
CA ARG A 126 70.64 -10.62 37.60
C ARG A 126 69.31 -10.50 36.84
N PRO A 127 68.23 -9.97 37.44
CA PRO A 127 66.99 -9.78 36.72
C PRO A 127 67.26 -8.90 35.48
N PRO A 128 66.62 -9.19 34.33
CA PRO A 128 66.87 -8.46 33.10
C PRO A 128 66.62 -6.97 33.34
N THR A 129 67.57 -6.14 32.91
CA THR A 129 67.44 -4.69 33.03
C THR A 129 66.18 -4.25 32.28
N PRO A 130 65.30 -3.42 32.88
CA PRO A 130 64.06 -3.02 32.25
C PRO A 130 64.34 -2.31 30.92
N PHE A 131 63.55 -2.63 29.90
CA PHE A 131 63.69 -2.00 28.58
C PHE A 131 63.46 -0.49 28.68
N PHE A 132 64.40 0.30 28.16
CA PHE A 132 64.23 1.73 28.03
C PHE A 132 63.23 2.02 26.92
N ILE A 133 62.05 2.54 27.29
CA ILE A 133 61.04 3.04 26.35
C ILE A 133 61.24 4.56 26.26
N PRO A 134 61.70 5.10 25.12
CA PRO A 134 61.81 6.54 24.93
C PRO A 134 60.44 7.22 25.09
N ALA A 135 60.39 8.37 25.77
CA ALA A 135 59.19 9.18 25.80
C ALA A 135 58.81 9.59 24.37
N LYS A 136 57.52 9.49 24.02
CA LYS A 136 57.03 9.95 22.70
C LYS A 136 57.36 11.44 22.55
N THR A 137 58.25 11.77 21.64
CA THR A 137 58.55 13.15 21.23
C THR A 137 57.81 13.47 19.93
N GLY A 138 56.68 14.15 20.05
CA GLY A 138 55.82 14.58 18.96
C GLY A 138 54.58 15.30 19.51
N ARG A 139 53.96 16.18 18.73
CA ARG A 139 52.65 16.75 19.07
C ARG A 139 51.57 15.91 18.41
N ASP A 140 50.72 15.28 19.22
CA ASP A 140 49.55 14.56 18.72
C ASP A 140 48.49 15.59 18.28
N VAL A 141 48.06 15.51 17.02
CA VAL A 141 46.99 16.34 16.44
C VAL A 141 45.90 15.42 15.95
N ALA A 142 44.66 15.64 16.41
CA ALA A 142 43.48 14.97 15.88
C ALA A 142 42.74 15.93 14.95
N THR A 143 42.35 15.44 13.77
CA THR A 143 41.46 16.12 12.84
C THR A 143 40.16 15.34 12.79
N GLN A 144 39.04 16.01 13.02
CA GLN A 144 37.70 15.43 12.92
C GLN A 144 36.90 16.26 11.92
N ILE A 145 36.15 15.56 11.07
CA ILE A 145 35.18 16.17 10.15
C ILE A 145 33.84 16.20 10.89
N GLU A 146 33.23 17.39 10.97
CA GLU A 146 31.93 17.56 11.63
C GLU A 146 30.77 17.26 10.66
N GLU A 147 29.60 16.96 11.22
CA GLU A 147 28.40 16.69 10.43
C GLU A 147 28.05 17.90 9.54
N GLY A 148 28.00 17.69 8.22
CA GLY A 148 27.66 18.71 7.23
C GLY A 148 28.86 19.46 6.62
N GLU A 149 30.09 19.22 7.07
CA GLU A 149 31.28 19.88 6.52
C GLU A 149 31.63 19.43 5.08
N LEU A 150 31.22 18.22 4.70
CA LEU A 150 31.46 17.61 3.37
C LEU A 150 30.23 17.57 2.46
N PHE A 151 29.09 18.10 2.91
CA PHE A 151 27.85 18.00 2.14
C PHE A 151 27.86 19.01 0.99
N ASP A 152 27.81 18.50 -0.24
CA ASP A 152 27.60 19.30 -1.45
C ASP A 152 26.16 19.08 -1.95
N PHE A 153 25.36 20.14 -1.88
CA PHE A 153 23.95 20.05 -2.26
C PHE A 153 23.78 19.71 -3.74
N ASP A 154 24.62 20.25 -4.62
CA ASP A 154 24.44 20.12 -6.07
C ASP A 154 24.70 18.68 -6.53
N ILE A 155 25.61 17.97 -5.86
CA ILE A 155 25.92 16.55 -6.12
C ILE A 155 24.86 15.65 -5.50
N GLU A 156 24.47 15.92 -4.25
CA GLU A 156 23.57 15.02 -3.51
C GLU A 156 22.10 15.13 -3.94
N VAL A 157 21.69 16.26 -4.53
CA VAL A 157 20.33 16.44 -5.06
C VAL A 157 20.12 15.79 -6.43
N GLU A 158 21.18 15.59 -7.20
CA GLU A 158 21.15 15.02 -8.55
C GLU A 158 20.41 13.67 -8.63
N PRO A 159 20.71 12.63 -7.81
CA PRO A 159 20.00 11.36 -7.85
C PRO A 159 18.53 11.47 -7.42
N ILE A 160 18.20 12.41 -6.53
CA ILE A 160 16.83 12.63 -6.07
C ILE A 160 16.00 13.23 -7.22
N LEU A 161 16.54 14.23 -7.91
CA LEU A 161 15.89 14.86 -9.05
C LEU A 161 15.76 13.91 -10.24
N GLU A 162 16.79 13.10 -10.53
CA GLU A 162 16.74 12.10 -11.60
C GLU A 162 15.59 11.12 -11.38
N VAL A 163 15.43 10.60 -10.17
CA VAL A 163 14.32 9.68 -9.84
C VAL A 163 12.97 10.37 -9.90
N LEU A 164 12.85 11.61 -9.39
CA LEU A 164 11.59 12.35 -9.41
C LEU A 164 11.15 12.68 -10.84
N VAL A 165 12.05 13.19 -11.67
CA VAL A 165 11.76 13.53 -13.07
C VAL A 165 11.50 12.25 -13.87
N GLY A 166 12.32 11.22 -13.69
CA GLY A 166 12.13 9.94 -14.36
C GLY A 166 10.77 9.31 -14.06
N LYS A 167 10.40 9.21 -12.79
CA LYS A 167 9.10 8.64 -12.39
C LYS A 167 7.92 9.48 -12.83
N THR A 168 8.01 10.81 -12.76
CA THR A 168 6.91 11.68 -13.19
C THR A 168 6.69 11.58 -14.70
N MET A 169 7.75 11.51 -15.50
CA MET A 169 7.66 11.30 -16.94
C MET A 169 7.14 9.91 -17.30
N GLU A 170 7.63 8.86 -16.64
CA GLU A 170 7.19 7.48 -16.87
C GLU A 170 5.69 7.32 -16.51
N GLN A 171 5.28 7.84 -15.36
CA GLN A 171 3.88 7.83 -14.95
C GLN A 171 2.99 8.59 -15.95
N ALA A 172 3.38 9.80 -16.36
CA ALA A 172 2.62 10.58 -17.31
C ALA A 172 2.48 9.87 -18.67
N LEU A 173 3.54 9.19 -19.14
CA LEU A 173 3.48 8.45 -20.40
C LEU A 173 2.53 7.25 -20.31
N LEU A 174 2.59 6.49 -19.22
CA LEU A 174 1.72 5.33 -19.00
C LEU A 174 0.25 5.74 -18.90
N GLU A 175 -0.06 6.83 -18.18
CA GLU A 175 -1.42 7.35 -18.06
C GLU A 175 -2.00 7.76 -19.42
N VAL A 176 -1.22 8.49 -20.23
CA VAL A 176 -1.67 8.91 -21.57
C VAL A 176 -1.90 7.71 -22.49
N MET A 177 -1.02 6.71 -22.46
CA MET A 177 -1.21 5.48 -23.24
C MET A 177 -2.47 4.72 -22.82
N GLU A 178 -2.71 4.59 -21.51
CA GLU A 178 -3.92 3.93 -20.99
C GLU A 178 -5.19 4.68 -21.42
N GLU A 179 -5.20 6.02 -21.35
CA GLU A 179 -6.34 6.83 -21.80
C GLU A 179 -6.64 6.65 -23.29
N GLU A 180 -5.61 6.58 -24.13
CA GLU A 180 -5.78 6.34 -25.57
C GLU A 180 -6.33 4.94 -25.85
N GLU A 181 -5.82 3.91 -25.17
CA GLU A 181 -6.33 2.54 -25.29
C GLU A 181 -7.79 2.43 -24.83
N LEU A 182 -8.14 3.04 -23.69
CA LEU A 182 -9.51 3.09 -23.19
C LEU A 182 -10.45 3.81 -24.16
N ALA A 183 -10.00 4.92 -24.76
CA ALA A 183 -10.77 5.65 -25.77
C ALA A 183 -11.03 4.77 -27.02
N GLN A 184 -10.02 4.02 -27.48
CA GLN A 184 -10.16 3.07 -28.59
C GLN A 184 -11.15 1.95 -28.25
N LEU A 185 -11.06 1.36 -27.06
CA LEU A 185 -11.98 0.31 -26.61
C LEU A 185 -13.42 0.82 -26.52
N TRP A 186 -13.65 2.01 -25.98
CA TRP A 186 -14.99 2.61 -25.92
C TRP A 186 -15.52 2.94 -27.31
N ALA A 187 -14.69 3.47 -28.20
CA ALA A 187 -15.06 3.70 -29.59
C ALA A 187 -15.46 2.37 -30.26
N HIS A 188 -14.66 1.32 -30.07
CA HIS A 188 -14.94 0.00 -30.61
C HIS A 188 -16.24 -0.60 -30.06
N GLN A 189 -16.46 -0.55 -28.74
CA GLN A 189 -17.72 -1.00 -28.13
C GLN A 189 -18.93 -0.19 -28.61
N ARG A 190 -18.77 1.11 -28.86
CA ARG A 190 -19.84 1.96 -29.41
C ARG A 190 -20.17 1.56 -30.85
N VAL A 191 -19.15 1.31 -31.67
CA VAL A 191 -19.32 0.84 -33.06
C VAL A 191 -20.03 -0.52 -33.07
N GLN A 192 -19.59 -1.50 -32.26
CA GLN A 192 -20.23 -2.81 -32.17
C GLN A 192 -21.72 -2.72 -31.79
N ARG A 193 -22.06 -1.88 -30.79
CA ARG A 193 -23.47 -1.67 -30.40
C ARG A 193 -24.30 -1.07 -31.53
N LEU A 194 -23.75 -0.09 -32.25
CA LEU A 194 -24.44 0.54 -33.39
C LEU A 194 -24.60 -0.45 -34.56
N GLU A 195 -23.59 -1.26 -34.84
CA GLU A 195 -23.64 -2.29 -35.89
C GLU A 195 -24.71 -3.35 -35.60
N GLU A 196 -24.80 -3.82 -34.35
CA GLU A 196 -25.84 -4.77 -33.96
C GLU A 196 -27.24 -4.18 -34.05
N GLN A 197 -27.42 -2.92 -33.63
CA GLN A 197 -28.69 -2.21 -33.76
C GLN A 197 -29.08 -2.05 -35.23
N ASP A 198 -28.13 -1.66 -36.08
CA ASP A 198 -28.39 -1.47 -37.51
C ASP A 198 -28.67 -2.80 -38.20
N ARG A 199 -27.98 -3.89 -37.82
CA ARG A 199 -28.30 -5.25 -38.30
C ARG A 199 -29.76 -5.62 -37.98
N ARG A 200 -30.19 -5.45 -36.73
CA ARG A 200 -31.58 -5.73 -36.31
C ARG A 200 -32.58 -4.90 -37.10
N TYR A 201 -32.30 -3.61 -37.29
CA TYR A 201 -33.17 -2.71 -38.05
C TYR A 201 -33.28 -3.10 -39.53
N ARG A 202 -32.16 -3.47 -40.16
CA ARG A 202 -32.14 -3.94 -41.55
C ARG A 202 -32.97 -5.21 -41.73
N GLU A 203 -32.78 -6.21 -40.86
CA GLU A 203 -33.52 -7.47 -40.89
C GLU A 203 -35.04 -7.24 -40.72
N GLU A 204 -35.43 -6.40 -39.77
CA GLU A 204 -36.84 -6.08 -39.54
C GLU A 204 -37.45 -5.33 -40.74
N LYS A 205 -36.71 -4.37 -41.31
CA LYS A 205 -37.13 -3.63 -42.50
C LYS A 205 -37.34 -4.56 -43.69
N GLU A 206 -36.45 -5.52 -43.90
CA GLU A 206 -36.60 -6.52 -44.97
C GLU A 206 -37.80 -7.44 -44.74
N ARG A 207 -38.02 -7.91 -43.51
CA ARG A 207 -39.20 -8.71 -43.16
C ARG A 207 -40.50 -7.95 -43.44
N ARG A 208 -40.59 -6.69 -43.03
CA ARG A 208 -41.77 -5.84 -43.29
C ARG A 208 -41.99 -5.62 -44.78
N LYS A 209 -40.93 -5.40 -45.57
CA LYS A 209 -41.02 -5.28 -47.04
C LYS A 209 -41.56 -6.56 -47.66
N LEU A 210 -41.04 -7.73 -47.28
CA LEU A 210 -41.49 -9.01 -47.81
C LEU A 210 -42.96 -9.28 -47.49
N GLN A 211 -43.38 -9.02 -46.24
CA GLN A 211 -44.78 -9.12 -45.84
C GLN A 211 -45.68 -8.20 -46.65
N HIS A 212 -45.25 -6.95 -46.88
CA HIS A 212 -46.00 -5.99 -47.68
C HIS A 212 -46.14 -6.43 -49.14
N ILE A 213 -45.06 -6.94 -49.75
CA ILE A 213 -45.08 -7.47 -51.12
C ILE A 213 -46.04 -8.66 -51.22
N GLN A 214 -46.00 -9.59 -50.27
CA GLN A 214 -46.92 -10.74 -50.25
C GLN A 214 -48.38 -10.31 -50.07
N MET A 215 -48.63 -9.32 -49.20
CA MET A 215 -49.97 -8.76 -49.02
C MET A 215 -50.48 -8.12 -50.32
N LEU A 216 -49.65 -7.34 -51.00
CA LEU A 216 -49.98 -6.72 -52.29
C LEU A 216 -50.25 -7.77 -53.38
N GLN A 217 -49.46 -8.85 -53.44
CA GLN A 217 -49.68 -9.94 -54.39
C GLN A 217 -51.04 -10.61 -54.15
N LYS A 218 -51.34 -10.98 -52.90
CA LYS A 218 -52.64 -11.55 -52.54
C LYS A 218 -53.79 -10.60 -52.84
N GLN A 219 -53.62 -9.31 -52.58
CA GLN A 219 -54.63 -8.31 -52.93
C GLN A 219 -54.87 -8.29 -54.44
N LYS A 220 -53.83 -8.25 -55.27
CA LYS A 220 -53.96 -8.32 -56.74
C LYS A 220 -54.73 -9.57 -57.18
N GLU A 221 -54.32 -10.75 -56.71
CA GLU A 221 -55.00 -12.01 -57.01
C GLU A 221 -56.48 -11.98 -56.60
N THR A 222 -56.80 -11.46 -55.42
CA THR A 222 -58.19 -11.35 -54.97
C THR A 222 -58.99 -10.39 -55.82
N THR A 223 -58.42 -9.24 -56.21
CA THR A 223 -59.09 -8.27 -57.09
C THR A 223 -59.35 -8.85 -58.47
N GLU A 224 -58.40 -9.60 -59.04
CA GLU A 224 -58.55 -10.28 -60.33
C GLU A 224 -59.64 -11.35 -60.27
N LYS A 225 -59.67 -12.16 -59.21
CA LYS A 225 -60.73 -13.16 -59.00
C LYS A 225 -62.11 -12.53 -58.88
N ILE A 226 -62.23 -11.43 -58.13
CA ILE A 226 -63.48 -10.70 -57.98
C ILE A 226 -63.90 -10.10 -59.34
N ALA A 227 -62.96 -9.51 -60.09
CA ALA A 227 -63.24 -8.96 -61.41
C ALA A 227 -63.69 -10.04 -62.39
N ALA A 228 -63.02 -11.19 -62.43
CA ALA A 228 -63.38 -12.32 -63.27
C ALA A 228 -64.76 -12.90 -62.90
N TRP A 229 -65.05 -13.02 -61.60
CA TRP A 229 -66.36 -13.48 -61.14
C TRP A 229 -67.48 -12.49 -61.49
N ALA A 230 -67.26 -11.19 -61.27
CA ALA A 230 -68.21 -10.15 -61.66
C ALA A 230 -68.47 -10.15 -63.17
N PHE A 231 -67.42 -10.33 -63.98
CA PHE A 231 -67.52 -10.47 -65.44
C PHE A 231 -68.31 -11.71 -65.84
N ALA A 232 -67.97 -12.89 -65.30
CA ALA A 232 -68.66 -14.14 -65.60
C ALA A 232 -70.13 -14.08 -65.19
N LYS A 233 -70.44 -13.52 -64.01
CA LYS A 233 -71.82 -13.35 -63.56
C LYS A 233 -72.60 -12.46 -64.53
N ARG A 234 -72.06 -11.30 -64.91
CA ARG A 234 -72.71 -10.39 -65.86
C ARG A 234 -72.87 -11.01 -67.25
N TYR A 235 -71.92 -11.82 -67.70
CA TYR A 235 -72.01 -12.52 -68.98
C TYR A 235 -73.08 -13.61 -68.95
N LEU A 236 -73.11 -14.42 -67.88
CA LEU A 236 -74.09 -15.50 -67.72
C LEU A 236 -75.51 -14.99 -67.51
N THR A 237 -75.71 -13.86 -66.82
CA THR A 237 -77.06 -13.28 -66.65
C THR A 237 -77.73 -12.95 -67.97
N ASP A 238 -76.95 -12.54 -68.98
CA ASP A 238 -77.48 -12.16 -70.29
C ASP A 238 -77.52 -13.38 -71.24
N LEU A 239 -76.51 -14.26 -71.15
CA LEU A 239 -76.41 -15.43 -72.02
C LEU A 239 -77.46 -16.50 -71.71
N ILE A 240 -77.70 -16.80 -70.42
CA ILE A 240 -78.62 -17.87 -70.02
C ILE A 240 -80.03 -17.64 -70.61
N PRO A 241 -80.70 -16.49 -70.38
CA PRO A 241 -82.02 -16.25 -70.96
C PRO A 241 -82.01 -16.30 -72.49
N SER A 242 -80.98 -15.74 -73.13
CA SER A 242 -80.86 -15.75 -74.60
C SER A 242 -80.79 -17.17 -75.18
N VAL A 243 -79.92 -18.03 -74.63
CA VAL A 243 -79.79 -19.43 -75.07
C VAL A 243 -81.06 -20.23 -74.77
N PHE A 244 -81.67 -20.05 -73.60
CA PHE A 244 -82.92 -20.72 -73.26
C PHE A 244 -84.09 -20.30 -74.17
N SER A 245 -84.17 -19.02 -74.54
CA SER A 245 -85.15 -18.53 -75.53
C SER A 245 -84.88 -19.14 -76.91
N ASN A 246 -83.64 -19.13 -77.39
CA ASN A 246 -83.27 -19.72 -78.68
C ASN A 246 -83.58 -21.22 -78.76
N LEU A 247 -83.28 -21.98 -77.70
CA LEU A 247 -83.57 -23.43 -77.64
C LEU A 247 -85.07 -23.74 -77.54
N ARG A 248 -85.85 -22.84 -76.91
CA ARG A 248 -87.32 -22.92 -76.87
C ARG A 248 -87.90 -22.64 -78.26
N GLU A 249 -87.41 -21.59 -78.93
CA GLU A 249 -87.82 -21.25 -80.30
C GLU A 249 -87.44 -22.34 -81.31
N SER A 250 -86.28 -23.00 -81.13
CA SER A 250 -85.87 -24.14 -81.97
C SER A 250 -86.63 -25.45 -81.67
N GLY A 251 -87.60 -25.43 -80.74
CA GLY A 251 -88.43 -26.59 -80.40
C GLY A 251 -87.72 -27.71 -79.63
N PHE A 252 -86.57 -27.43 -79.01
CA PHE A 252 -85.82 -28.43 -78.26
C PHE A 252 -86.44 -28.71 -76.88
N PHE A 253 -87.05 -27.69 -76.27
CA PHE A 253 -87.87 -27.86 -75.06
C PHE A 253 -89.32 -28.15 -75.46
N TYR A 254 -89.78 -29.36 -75.19
CA TYR A 254 -91.16 -29.81 -75.37
C TYR A 254 -91.72 -30.34 -74.05
N ASP A 255 -93.04 -30.30 -73.88
CA ASP A 255 -93.69 -30.98 -72.77
C ASP A 255 -93.71 -32.49 -73.08
N PRO A 256 -93.16 -33.36 -72.21
CA PRO A 256 -93.21 -34.80 -72.42
C PRO A 256 -94.64 -35.31 -72.60
N ILE A 257 -95.62 -34.72 -71.92
CA ILE A 257 -97.03 -35.13 -72.03
C ILE A 257 -97.57 -34.79 -73.42
N GLU A 258 -97.29 -33.58 -73.92
CA GLU A 258 -97.72 -33.20 -75.29
C GLU A 258 -97.05 -34.11 -76.34
N ARG A 259 -95.76 -34.41 -76.17
CA ARG A 259 -95.04 -35.32 -77.07
C ARG A 259 -95.61 -36.73 -77.04
N ASP A 260 -95.84 -37.31 -75.86
CA ASP A 260 -96.39 -38.66 -75.70
C ASP A 260 -97.81 -38.75 -76.27
N ILE A 261 -98.61 -37.69 -76.10
CA ILE A 261 -99.92 -37.59 -76.74
C ILE A 261 -99.77 -37.60 -78.27
N GLU A 262 -98.87 -36.79 -78.82
CA GLU A 262 -98.63 -36.71 -80.26
C GLU A 262 -98.07 -38.02 -80.86
N THR A 263 -97.16 -38.71 -80.16
CA THR A 263 -96.43 -39.86 -80.69
C THR A 263 -97.07 -41.21 -80.38
N GLU A 264 -97.75 -41.35 -79.25
CA GLU A 264 -98.30 -42.63 -78.82
C GLU A 264 -99.83 -42.62 -78.84
N PHE A 265 -100.45 -41.63 -78.18
CA PHE A 265 -101.90 -41.60 -78.01
C PHE A 265 -102.66 -41.29 -79.30
N LEU A 266 -102.26 -40.25 -80.06
CA LEU A 266 -102.94 -39.89 -81.30
C LEU A 266 -102.86 -40.99 -82.35
N PRO A 267 -101.71 -41.65 -82.61
CA PRO A 267 -101.67 -42.77 -83.54
C PRO A 267 -102.51 -43.96 -83.07
N TRP A 268 -102.45 -44.31 -81.78
CA TRP A 268 -103.30 -45.35 -81.21
C TRP A 268 -104.79 -45.04 -81.40
N LEU A 269 -105.22 -43.81 -81.06
CA LEU A 269 -106.61 -43.38 -81.20
C LEU A 269 -107.06 -43.42 -82.67
N MET A 270 -106.22 -42.94 -83.59
CA MET A 270 -106.52 -42.97 -85.02
C MET A 270 -106.67 -44.40 -85.54
N THR A 271 -105.88 -45.34 -85.01
CA THR A 271 -105.94 -46.77 -85.37
C THR A 271 -107.23 -47.42 -84.85
N GLU A 272 -107.62 -47.15 -83.60
CA GLU A 272 -108.89 -47.63 -83.03
C GLU A 272 -110.12 -47.04 -83.76
N VAL A 273 -110.07 -45.75 -84.11
CA VAL A 273 -111.12 -45.12 -84.92
C VAL A 273 -111.22 -45.77 -86.29
N GLU A 274 -110.08 -46.05 -86.95
CA GLU A 274 -110.04 -46.78 -88.23
C GLU A 274 -110.65 -48.17 -88.10
N GLU A 275 -110.28 -48.97 -87.10
CA GLU A 275 -110.88 -50.29 -86.85
C GLU A 275 -112.39 -50.23 -86.61
N THR A 276 -112.89 -49.24 -85.85
CA THR A 276 -114.33 -49.11 -85.61
C THR A 276 -115.08 -48.68 -86.87
N LEU A 277 -114.48 -47.84 -87.72
CA LEU A 277 -115.03 -47.49 -89.02
C LEU A 277 -115.05 -48.70 -89.94
N GLU A 278 -113.97 -49.49 -90.00
CA GLU A 278 -113.92 -50.75 -90.74
C GLU A 278 -114.99 -51.74 -90.28
N LYS A 279 -115.15 -51.93 -88.96
CA LYS A 279 -116.22 -52.76 -88.38
C LYS A 279 -117.61 -52.24 -88.76
N LYS A 280 -117.83 -50.92 -88.79
CA LYS A 280 -119.10 -50.30 -89.24
C LYS A 280 -119.32 -50.42 -90.75
N VAL A 281 -118.27 -50.34 -91.56
CA VAL A 281 -118.33 -50.53 -93.01
C VAL A 281 -118.63 -51.99 -93.32
N LEU A 282 -117.92 -52.94 -92.70
CA LEU A 282 -118.21 -54.36 -92.77
C LEU A 282 -119.63 -54.68 -92.29
N GLY A 283 -120.07 -54.08 -91.18
CA GLY A 283 -121.43 -54.19 -90.67
C GLY A 283 -122.47 -53.71 -91.69
N ARG A 284 -122.25 -52.53 -92.31
CA ARG A 284 -123.10 -52.02 -93.41
C ARG A 284 -123.09 -52.95 -94.61
N MET A 285 -121.92 -53.39 -95.08
CA MET A 285 -121.80 -54.35 -96.18
C MET A 285 -122.54 -55.66 -95.90
N MET A 286 -122.41 -56.23 -94.69
CA MET A 286 -123.14 -57.43 -94.30
C MET A 286 -124.65 -57.21 -94.24
N LEU A 287 -125.09 -56.05 -93.76
CA LEU A 287 -126.50 -55.69 -93.67
C LEU A 287 -127.10 -55.45 -95.07
N ASP A 288 -126.36 -54.80 -95.96
CA ASP A 288 -126.67 -54.63 -97.38
C ASP A 288 -126.70 -55.99 -98.12
N CYS A 289 -125.85 -56.95 -97.73
CA CYS A 289 -125.91 -58.32 -98.26
C CYS A 289 -127.11 -59.14 -97.71
N LYS A 290 -127.68 -58.78 -96.55
CA LYS A 290 -128.77 -59.54 -95.89
C LYS A 290 -130.14 -58.92 -96.08
N LEU A 291 -130.23 -57.62 -96.31
CA LEU A 291 -131.43 -56.95 -96.78
C LEU A 291 -131.38 -56.90 -98.31
N PRO A 292 -132.13 -57.75 -99.04
CA PRO A 292 -132.33 -57.53 -100.45
C PRO A 292 -132.99 -56.15 -100.62
N ASN A 293 -132.39 -55.30 -101.46
CA ASN A 293 -132.96 -54.04 -101.91
C ASN A 293 -134.48 -54.18 -102.12
N PRO A 294 -135.33 -53.47 -101.35
CA PRO A 294 -136.70 -53.25 -101.76
C PRO A 294 -136.68 -52.17 -102.86
N GLY A 295 -136.47 -52.59 -104.10
CA GLY A 295 -136.81 -51.84 -105.32
C GLY A 295 -136.06 -50.53 -105.59
N ILE A 296 -135.26 -50.50 -106.65
CA ILE A 296 -135.61 -50.03 -108.02
C ILE A 296 -134.54 -50.58 -108.96
#